data_AF-A0A9D4MDK6-F1
#
_entry.id   AF-A0A9D4MDK6-F1
#
_cell.length_a   1.000
_cell.length_b   1.000
_cell.length_c   1.000
_cell.angle_alpha   90.00
_cell.angle_beta   90.00
_cell.angle_gamma   90.00
#
_symmetry.space_group_name_H-M   'P 1'
#
loop_
_entity.id
_entity.type
_entity.pdbx_description
1 polymer ?
#
loop_
_entity_poly.entity_id
_entity_poly.type
_entity_poly.pdbx_seq_one_letter_code
_entity_poly.pdbx_strand_id
1 'polypeptide(L)'
;MPIICSVCCTGSLCNSGGCGNSQFDNLTSGSRGPVCFDCYQQLTTDDCDKIRMCGRDEVCDLRTTSVGTTSDVLWKTSCVSRLMCPALSQSTINGHTRQSANLCCESDLCNNIAV
;
A
#
# COMPACT_ATOMS: atom_id res chain seq x y z
N MET A 1 19.86 -31.06 -12.91
CA MET A 1 18.44 -30.91 -13.30
C MET A 1 17.93 -29.65 -12.61
N PRO A 2 17.48 -28.61 -13.33
CA PRO A 2 16.98 -27.39 -12.68
C PRO A 2 15.67 -27.71 -11.96
N ILE A 3 15.51 -27.17 -10.75
CA ILE A 3 14.23 -27.22 -10.03
C ILE A 3 13.29 -26.27 -10.75
N ILE A 4 12.32 -26.84 -11.46
CA ILE A 4 11.21 -26.09 -12.07
C ILE A 4 10.03 -26.27 -11.12
N CYS A 5 9.56 -25.19 -10.52
CA CYS A 5 8.32 -25.18 -9.77
C CYS A 5 7.30 -24.31 -10.50
N SER A 6 6.04 -24.73 -10.47
CA SER A 6 4.91 -23.93 -10.92
C SER A 6 3.91 -23.91 -9.78
N VAL A 7 3.64 -22.70 -9.27
CA VAL A 7 2.69 -22.47 -8.19
C VAL A 7 1.77 -21.36 -8.63
N CYS A 8 0.47 -21.64 -8.68
CA CYS A 8 -0.56 -20.63 -8.82
C CYS A 8 -0.98 -20.18 -7.43
N CYS A 9 -1.13 -18.88 -7.25
CA CYS A 9 -1.53 -18.29 -5.99
C CYS A 9 -2.32 -16.99 -6.24
N THR A 10 -3.08 -16.56 -5.25
CA THR A 10 -3.91 -15.36 -5.32
C THR A 10 -3.46 -14.35 -4.28
N GLY A 11 -3.52 -13.08 -4.62
CA GLY A 11 -3.10 -11.98 -3.75
C GLY A 11 -1.69 -11.48 -4.07
N SER A 12 -1.32 -10.36 -3.47
CA SER A 12 -0.02 -9.74 -3.65
C SER A 12 1.08 -10.64 -3.09
N LEU A 13 2.23 -10.71 -3.78
CA LEU A 13 3.47 -11.34 -3.30
C LEU A 13 3.41 -12.86 -3.05
N CYS A 14 2.36 -13.54 -3.49
CA CYS A 14 2.05 -14.93 -3.15
C CYS A 14 3.03 -15.99 -3.71
N ASN A 15 4.02 -15.58 -4.52
CA ASN A 15 5.10 -16.42 -5.04
C ASN A 15 6.48 -15.75 -4.91
N SER A 16 6.58 -14.68 -4.11
CA SER A 16 7.79 -13.86 -3.99
C SER A 16 8.94 -14.57 -3.27
N GLY A 17 8.67 -15.68 -2.58
CA GLY A 17 9.71 -16.54 -2.00
C GLY A 17 10.53 -17.31 -3.05
N GLY A 18 10.00 -17.48 -4.27
CA GLY A 18 10.62 -18.29 -5.31
C GLY A 18 10.49 -19.80 -5.09
N CYS A 19 11.10 -20.59 -5.98
CA CYS A 19 10.96 -22.04 -5.95
C CYS A 19 11.65 -22.69 -4.74
N GLY A 20 10.89 -23.49 -4.00
CA GLY A 20 11.40 -24.26 -2.86
C GLY A 20 11.63 -23.45 -1.59
N ASN A 21 11.16 -22.19 -1.54
CA ASN A 21 11.31 -21.32 -0.39
C ASN A 21 9.93 -20.78 0.03
N SER A 22 9.47 -21.17 1.21
CA SER A 22 8.21 -20.68 1.79
C SER A 22 8.39 -19.36 2.54
N GLN A 23 9.51 -18.66 2.37
CA GLN A 23 9.89 -17.55 3.26
C GLN A 23 8.91 -16.37 3.26
N PHE A 24 8.18 -16.14 2.17
CA PHE A 24 7.13 -15.12 2.17
C PHE A 24 5.81 -15.62 2.77
N ASP A 25 5.50 -16.90 2.61
CA ASP A 25 4.32 -17.56 3.19
C ASP A 25 4.48 -17.83 4.70
N ASN A 26 5.73 -17.98 5.18
CA ASN A 26 6.07 -18.19 6.58
C ASN A 26 6.19 -16.90 7.40
N LEU A 27 6.15 -15.73 6.76
CA LEU A 27 5.83 -14.48 7.45
C LEU A 27 4.32 -14.45 7.69
N THR A 28 3.87 -15.37 8.55
CA THR A 28 2.50 -15.47 9.04
C THR A 28 1.98 -14.07 9.34
N SER A 29 0.79 -13.76 8.84
CA SER A 29 0.11 -12.45 8.88
C SER A 29 -0.02 -11.82 10.29
N GLY A 30 0.47 -12.47 11.35
CA GLY A 30 0.54 -11.94 12.70
C GLY A 30 1.92 -11.43 13.15
N SER A 31 2.99 -11.61 12.36
CA SER A 31 4.38 -11.24 12.72
C SER A 31 4.89 -9.98 12.03
N ARG A 32 4.21 -9.53 10.96
CA ARG A 32 4.52 -8.30 10.21
C ARG A 32 3.25 -7.50 9.93
N GLY A 33 3.41 -6.23 9.57
CA GLY A 33 2.34 -5.45 8.93
C GLY A 33 2.24 -5.74 7.44
N PRO A 34 1.38 -5.01 6.70
CA PRO A 34 1.28 -5.15 5.25
C PRO A 34 2.57 -4.75 4.54
N VAL A 35 2.70 -5.10 3.27
CA VAL A 35 3.67 -4.49 2.35
C VAL A 35 2.97 -3.35 1.62
N CYS A 36 3.56 -2.17 1.56
CA CYS A 36 2.94 -0.99 0.95
C CYS A 36 3.87 -0.34 -0.07
N PHE A 37 3.30 0.44 -0.99
CA PHE A 37 4.08 1.41 -1.74
C PHE A 37 4.65 2.46 -0.78
N ASP A 38 5.90 2.87 -1.01
CA ASP A 38 6.65 3.81 -0.15
C ASP A 38 7.38 4.86 -0.99
N CYS A 39 6.59 5.79 -1.53
CA CYS A 39 7.05 6.84 -2.42
C CYS A 39 6.65 8.22 -1.91
N TYR A 40 7.63 9.13 -1.87
CA TYR A 40 7.46 10.46 -1.28
C TYR A 40 6.52 11.35 -2.11
N GLN A 41 6.64 11.30 -3.44
CA GLN A 41 5.86 12.08 -4.40
C GLN A 41 5.67 11.28 -5.69
N GLN A 42 4.42 11.23 -6.16
CA GLN A 42 4.01 10.53 -7.38
C GLN A 42 2.96 11.39 -8.10
N LEU A 43 3.06 11.49 -9.42
CA LEU A 43 2.03 12.09 -10.28
C LEU A 43 1.15 11.00 -10.90
N THR A 44 1.76 9.86 -11.23
CA THR A 44 1.11 8.71 -11.86
C THR A 44 1.37 7.41 -11.10
N THR A 45 0.57 6.40 -11.40
CA THR A 45 0.65 5.06 -10.79
C THR A 45 1.99 4.40 -11.00
N ASP A 46 2.60 4.67 -12.15
CA ASP A 46 3.81 4.03 -12.61
C ASP A 46 5.06 4.72 -12.02
N ASP A 47 4.90 5.86 -11.36
CA ASP A 47 6.00 6.62 -10.75
C ASP A 47 6.57 5.96 -9.48
N CYS A 48 5.94 4.90 -8.96
CA CYS A 48 6.41 4.23 -7.76
C CYS A 48 6.78 2.78 -7.99
N ASP A 49 8.08 2.54 -7.97
CA ASP A 49 8.74 1.23 -8.04
C ASP A 49 9.21 0.73 -6.67
N LYS A 50 8.89 1.45 -5.59
CA LYS A 50 9.34 1.14 -4.23
C LYS A 50 8.23 0.58 -3.38
N ILE A 51 8.50 -0.59 -2.81
CA ILE A 51 7.66 -1.23 -1.80
C ILE A 51 8.44 -1.41 -0.51
N ARG A 52 7.75 -1.30 0.63
CA ARG A 52 8.31 -1.52 1.97
C ARG A 52 7.42 -2.48 2.76
N MET A 53 8.04 -3.41 3.47
CA MET A 53 7.35 -4.21 4.50
C MET A 53 7.16 -3.35 5.75
N CYS A 54 5.91 -3.19 6.17
CA CYS A 54 5.57 -2.40 7.33
C CYS A 54 5.75 -3.18 8.63
N GLY A 55 5.98 -2.45 9.72
CA GLY A 55 5.96 -3.00 11.07
C GLY A 55 4.58 -3.53 11.45
N ARG A 56 4.52 -4.36 12.49
CA ARG A 56 3.28 -5.00 12.97
C ARG A 56 2.15 -4.01 13.29
N ASP A 57 2.52 -2.86 13.84
CA ASP A 57 1.58 -1.80 14.24
C ASP A 57 1.48 -0.68 13.19
N GLU A 58 1.94 -0.94 11.96
CA GLU A 58 1.83 -0.03 10.83
C GLU A 58 0.77 -0.51 9.81
N VAL A 59 0.23 0.42 9.03
CA VAL A 59 -0.72 0.19 7.94
C VAL A 59 -0.28 0.98 6.70
N CYS A 60 -0.79 0.64 5.52
CA CYS A 60 -0.54 1.43 4.32
C CYS A 60 -1.28 2.76 4.40
N ASP A 61 -0.63 3.83 3.96
CA ASP A 61 -1.14 5.20 3.91
C ASP A 61 -0.96 5.75 2.49
N LEU A 62 -2.00 6.42 2.01
CA LEU A 62 -2.04 7.16 0.75
C LEU A 62 -2.54 8.57 1.04
N ARG A 63 -1.72 9.58 0.73
CA ARG A 63 -2.04 10.99 0.95
C ARG A 63 -1.91 11.80 -0.32
N THR A 64 -2.83 12.74 -0.52
CA THR A 64 -2.66 13.78 -1.54
C THR A 64 -2.13 15.07 -0.92
N THR A 65 -1.21 15.73 -1.60
CA THR A 65 -0.80 17.11 -1.29
C THR A 65 -1.00 17.96 -2.55
N SER A 66 -1.76 19.04 -2.43
CA SER A 66 -1.86 20.05 -3.49
C SER A 66 -0.57 20.86 -3.55
N VAL A 67 0.00 21.02 -4.74
CA VAL A 67 1.24 21.80 -4.92
C VAL A 67 0.92 23.14 -5.55
N GLY A 68 1.05 24.22 -4.77
CA GLY A 68 0.99 25.59 -5.30
C GLY A 68 -0.40 26.07 -5.72
N THR A 69 -0.44 26.97 -6.72
CA THR A 69 -1.67 27.55 -7.29
C THR A 69 -2.22 26.76 -8.49
N THR A 70 -1.51 25.74 -8.97
CA THR A 70 -1.97 24.85 -10.04
C THR A 70 -2.82 23.73 -9.45
N SER A 71 -3.72 23.17 -10.26
CA SER A 71 -4.61 22.06 -9.88
C SER A 71 -3.90 20.70 -9.81
N ASP A 72 -2.57 20.70 -9.67
CA ASP A 72 -1.77 19.48 -9.65
C ASP A 72 -1.82 18.82 -8.26
N VAL A 73 -2.10 17.51 -8.25
CA VAL A 73 -2.20 16.70 -7.05
C VAL A 73 -1.01 15.75 -7.02
N LEU A 74 -0.16 15.87 -6.00
CA LEU A 74 0.87 14.87 -5.73
C LEU A 74 0.36 13.84 -4.74
N TRP A 75 0.68 12.59 -5.02
CA TRP A 75 0.41 11.47 -4.13
C TRP A 75 1.64 11.07 -3.35
N LYS A 76 1.44 10.69 -2.10
CA LYS A 76 2.45 10.13 -1.22
C LYS A 76 1.93 8.80 -0.67
N THR A 77 2.76 7.77 -0.78
CA THR A 77 2.50 6.44 -0.26
C THR A 77 3.53 6.11 0.81
N SER A 78 3.13 5.49 1.91
CA SER A 78 4.07 5.03 2.95
C SER A 78 3.42 4.01 3.89
N CYS A 79 4.20 3.40 4.79
CA CYS A 79 3.61 2.85 6.01
C CYS A 79 3.58 3.90 7.11
N VAL A 80 2.48 3.91 7.87
CA VAL A 80 2.30 4.78 9.04
C VAL A 80 1.82 3.95 10.22
N SER A 81 2.04 4.45 11.44
CA SER A 81 1.45 3.84 12.63
C SER A 81 -0.07 3.77 12.49
N ARG A 82 -0.64 2.61 12.86
CA ARG A 82 -2.09 2.38 12.92
C ARG A 82 -2.82 3.46 13.74
N LEU A 83 -2.17 4.01 14.77
CA LEU A 83 -2.72 5.09 15.61
C LEU A 83 -2.74 6.46 14.91
N MET A 84 -1.85 6.67 13.93
CA MET A 84 -1.78 7.91 13.14
C MET A 84 -2.69 7.89 11.92
N CYS A 85 -3.32 6.76 11.63
CA CYS A 85 -4.36 6.70 10.64
C CYS A 85 -5.60 7.44 11.19
N PRO A 86 -6.05 8.55 10.55
CA PRO A 86 -7.29 9.19 10.96
C PRO A 86 -8.41 8.15 10.87
N ALA A 87 -9.10 7.89 11.98
CA ALA A 87 -10.22 6.96 12.01
C ALA A 87 -11.13 7.25 10.82
N LEU A 88 -11.26 6.29 9.90
CA LEU A 88 -12.08 6.23 8.68
C LEU A 88 -13.15 7.34 8.59
N SER A 89 -12.74 8.59 8.39
CA SER A 89 -13.64 9.73 8.48
C SER A 89 -14.11 9.97 7.06
N GLN A 90 -15.12 9.20 6.66
CA GLN A 90 -15.98 9.55 5.55
C GLN A 90 -16.64 10.90 5.88
N SER A 91 -15.97 12.00 5.54
CA SER A 91 -16.62 13.31 5.54
C SER A 91 -17.54 13.37 4.33
N THR A 92 -18.81 13.06 4.56
CA THR A 92 -19.88 13.30 3.59
C THR A 92 -20.31 14.76 3.74
N ILE A 93 -19.94 15.63 2.78
CA ILE A 93 -20.45 17.01 2.72
C ILE A 93 -21.29 17.13 1.44
N ASN A 94 -22.60 17.34 1.61
CA ASN A 94 -23.57 17.63 0.54
C ASN A 94 -23.72 16.56 -0.55
N GLY A 95 -23.71 15.27 -0.19
CA GLY A 95 -23.98 14.17 -1.15
C GLY A 95 -22.92 13.97 -2.25
N HIS A 96 -21.87 14.78 -2.25
CA HIS A 96 -20.67 14.57 -3.02
C HIS A 96 -19.58 14.05 -2.08
N THR A 97 -19.15 12.82 -2.28
CA THR A 97 -18.03 12.22 -1.56
C THR A 97 -16.75 12.96 -1.97
N ARG A 98 -16.42 14.08 -1.31
CA ARG A 98 -15.07 14.62 -1.39
C ARG A 98 -14.19 13.68 -0.56
N GLN A 99 -13.46 12.82 -1.26
CA GLN A 99 -12.40 12.02 -0.67
C GLN A 99 -11.37 12.99 -0.07
N SER A 100 -11.48 13.24 1.23
CA SER A 100 -10.35 13.71 2.03
C SER A 100 -9.30 12.60 1.94
N ALA A 101 -8.37 12.75 0.99
CA ALA A 101 -7.54 11.67 0.47
C ALA A 101 -6.37 11.32 1.41
N ASN A 102 -6.69 11.01 2.66
CA ASN A 102 -5.87 10.19 3.55
C ASN A 102 -6.58 8.83 3.63
N LEU A 103 -6.20 7.90 2.77
CA LEU A 103 -6.71 6.54 2.79
C LEU A 103 -5.69 5.66 3.50
N CYS A 104 -6.13 4.95 4.54
CA CYS A 104 -5.35 3.84 5.08
C CYS A 104 -6.01 2.51 4.75
N CYS A 105 -5.19 1.48 4.61
CA CYS A 105 -5.66 0.13 4.32
C CYS A 105 -4.65 -0.91 4.84
N GLU A 106 -5.12 -2.14 5.04
CA GLU A 106 -4.37 -3.18 5.77
C GLU A 106 -3.91 -4.36 4.91
N SER A 107 -4.24 -4.34 3.61
CA SER A 107 -3.84 -5.40 2.69
C SER A 107 -2.54 -5.06 1.98
N ASP A 108 -1.78 -6.08 1.57
CA ASP A 108 -0.54 -5.87 0.82
C ASP A 108 -0.81 -5.11 -0.49
N LEU A 109 -0.08 -4.01 -0.71
CA LEU A 109 -0.08 -3.11 -1.86
C LEU A 109 -1.40 -2.35 -2.08
N CYS A 110 -2.20 -2.18 -1.03
CA CYS A 110 -3.51 -1.55 -1.14
C CYS A 110 -3.47 -0.02 -1.33
N ASN A 111 -2.34 0.64 -1.04
CA ASN A 111 -2.15 2.08 -1.25
C ASN A 111 -1.71 2.42 -2.69
N ASN A 112 -2.25 1.71 -3.68
CA ASN A 112 -2.06 2.01 -5.09
C ASN A 112 -2.92 3.21 -5.48
N ILE A 113 -2.35 4.18 -6.21
CA ILE A 113 -3.07 5.39 -6.66
C ILE A 113 -3.97 5.13 -7.88
N ALA A 114 -3.95 3.91 -8.43
CA ALA A 114 -4.69 3.49 -9.63
C ALA A 114 -6.14 3.07 -9.37
N VAL A 115 -6.60 3.06 -8.10
CA VAL A 115 -7.79 2.33 -7.64
C VAL A 115 -8.87 3.27 -7.13
#